data_AF-A0A9Q3GFU5-F1
#
_entry.id   AF-A0A9Q3GFU5-F1
#
_cell.length_a   1.000
_cell.length_b   1.000
_cell.length_c   1.000
_cell.angle_alpha   90.00
_cell.angle_beta   90.00
_cell.angle_gamma   90.00
#
_symmetry.space_group_name_H-M   'P 1'
#
loop_
_entity.id
_entity.type
_entity.pdbx_description
1 polymer ?
#
loop_
_entity_poly.entity_id
_entity_poly.type
_entity_poly.pdbx_seq_one_letter_code
_entity_poly.pdbx_strand_id
1 'polypeptide(L)'
;MHARFFQICKRWDKSHKPPDFKVGDLDLVSTLKFNNIKGPKKLKDSFEVPFMIKELHFPNSVQLELTGELINKHPDFPVSLIKPYSSSDKELLPLRNEPTLEIPPLKEGEKRVL
;
A
#
# COMPACT_ATOMS: atom_id res chain seq x y z
N MET A 1 17.35 16.24 39.99
CA MET A 1 17.33 15.52 38.70
C MET A 1 16.44 16.31 37.75
N HIS A 2 17.01 16.95 36.72
CA HIS A 2 16.25 17.79 35.78
C HIS A 2 15.72 16.92 34.64
N ALA A 3 14.40 16.68 34.63
CA ALA A 3 13.73 16.05 33.50
C ALA A 3 13.76 17.02 32.31
N ARG A 4 14.45 16.63 31.23
CA ARG A 4 14.37 17.32 29.95
C ARG A 4 12.98 17.03 29.38
N PHE A 5 12.11 18.03 29.42
CA PHE A 5 10.91 18.06 28.60
C PHE A 5 11.32 17.89 27.14
N PHE A 6 10.87 16.81 26.52
CA PHE A 6 11.00 16.59 25.09
C PHE A 6 10.11 17.63 24.42
N GLN A 7 10.71 18.73 23.98
CA GLN A 7 10.05 19.77 23.21
C GLN A 7 9.53 19.13 21.92
N ILE A 8 8.23 18.85 21.87
CA ILE A 8 7.55 18.45 20.63
C ILE A 8 7.67 19.65 19.69
N CYS A 9 8.50 19.51 18.66
CA CYS A 9 8.66 20.48 17.59
C CYS A 9 7.28 20.75 16.94
N LYS A 10 6.60 21.82 17.38
CA LYS A 10 5.39 22.37 16.74
C LYS A 10 5.74 23.01 15.38
N ARG A 11 6.19 22.19 14.44
CA ARG A 11 6.41 22.57 13.04
C ARG A 11 5.93 21.43 12.14
N TRP A 12 4.68 21.04 12.35
CA TRP A 12 3.94 20.16 11.45
C TRP A 12 2.63 20.84 11.08
N ASP A 13 2.22 20.67 9.82
CA ASP A 13 1.11 21.37 9.18
C ASP A 13 -0.16 21.28 10.04
N LYS A 14 -0.71 22.42 10.45
CA LYS A 14 -1.89 22.49 11.35
C LYS A 14 -3.12 21.83 10.74
N SER A 15 -3.10 21.62 9.42
CA SER A 15 -4.16 20.97 8.65
C SER A 15 -3.98 19.45 8.53
N HIS A 16 -2.83 18.89 8.94
CA HIS A 16 -2.62 17.45 8.86
C HIS A 16 -3.40 16.76 9.97
N LYS A 17 -4.51 16.13 9.58
CA LYS A 17 -5.21 15.18 10.43
C LYS A 17 -4.53 13.82 10.26
N PRO A 18 -4.03 13.20 11.34
CA PRO A 18 -3.57 11.82 11.25
C PRO A 18 -4.74 10.95 10.75
N PRO A 19 -4.50 10.00 9.84
CA PRO A 19 -5.54 9.07 9.44
C PRO A 19 -5.91 8.19 10.65
N ASP A 20 -7.21 7.98 10.86
CA ASP A 20 -7.71 7.05 11.87
C ASP A 20 -7.73 5.64 11.26
N PHE A 21 -6.78 4.81 11.68
CA PHE A 21 -6.68 3.40 11.26
C PHE A 21 -7.38 2.51 12.28
N LYS A 22 -8.13 1.50 11.82
CA LYS A 22 -8.74 0.48 12.69
C LYS A 22 -8.30 -0.92 12.30
N VAL A 23 -8.26 -1.80 13.30
CA VAL A 23 -8.03 -3.23 13.08
C VAL A 23 -9.15 -3.77 12.18
N GLY A 24 -8.77 -4.49 11.13
CA GLY A 24 -9.68 -5.03 10.11
C GLY A 24 -9.89 -4.13 8.88
N ASP A 25 -9.41 -2.88 8.89
CA ASP A 25 -9.46 -2.04 7.71
C ASP A 25 -8.49 -2.54 6.62
N LEU A 26 -8.85 -2.28 5.36
CA LEU A 26 -8.01 -2.54 4.21
C LEU A 26 -7.19 -1.31 3.87
N ASP A 27 -5.89 -1.50 3.71
CA ASP A 27 -4.94 -0.42 3.54
C ASP A 27 -3.86 -0.74 2.51
N LEU A 28 -3.43 0.27 1.78
CA LEU A 28 -2.40 0.16 0.76
C LEU A 28 -1.02 0.49 1.33
N VAL A 29 0.00 -0.31 1.00
CA VAL A 29 1.40 -0.08 1.41
C VAL A 29 2.19 0.53 0.26
N SER A 30 2.93 1.61 0.53
CA SER A 30 3.74 2.27 -0.49
C SER A 30 5.00 1.47 -0.84
N THR A 31 5.16 1.10 -2.10
CA THR A 31 6.30 0.31 -2.61
C THR A 31 7.48 1.17 -3.11
N LEU A 32 7.39 2.48 -2.97
CA LEU A 32 8.35 3.43 -3.55
C LEU A 32 9.79 3.20 -3.08
N LYS A 33 9.95 2.82 -1.81
CA LYS A 33 11.25 2.58 -1.15
C LYS A 33 11.70 1.11 -1.19
N PHE A 34 10.90 0.24 -1.78
CA PHE A 34 11.19 -1.18 -1.84
C PHE A 34 11.96 -1.50 -3.13
N ASN A 35 13.18 -1.98 -2.96
CA ASN A 35 14.07 -2.35 -4.08
C ASN A 35 13.97 -3.84 -4.47
N ASN A 36 13.27 -4.66 -3.66
CA ASN A 36 13.21 -6.12 -3.81
C ASN A 36 11.88 -6.61 -4.40
N ILE A 37 11.05 -5.70 -4.91
CA ILE A 37 9.77 -6.00 -5.56
C ILE A 37 10.06 -6.21 -7.05
N LYS A 38 9.37 -7.15 -7.70
CA LYS A 38 9.62 -7.49 -9.09
C LYS A 38 9.19 -6.37 -10.02
N GLY A 39 9.97 -6.15 -11.08
CA GLY A 39 9.63 -5.27 -12.19
C GLY A 39 10.41 -3.96 -12.25
N PRO A 40 10.34 -3.26 -13.40
CA PRO A 40 11.07 -2.01 -13.61
C PRO A 40 10.47 -0.86 -12.79
N LYS A 41 11.34 -0.10 -12.10
CA LYS A 41 10.98 0.99 -11.16
C LYS A 41 9.99 2.03 -11.70
N LYS A 42 9.91 2.21 -13.03
CA LYS A 42 9.02 3.20 -13.68
C LYS A 42 7.63 2.67 -13.99
N LEU A 43 7.46 1.35 -14.13
CA LEU A 43 6.18 0.71 -14.45
C LEU A 43 5.53 0.06 -13.22
N LYS A 44 6.24 -0.01 -12.09
CA LYS A 44 5.67 -0.53 -10.85
C LYS A 44 4.65 0.44 -10.27
N ASP A 45 3.56 -0.11 -9.74
CA ASP A 45 2.63 0.67 -8.96
C ASP A 45 3.30 1.20 -7.70
N SER A 46 2.96 2.43 -7.32
CA SER A 46 3.53 3.09 -6.14
C SER A 46 2.97 2.58 -4.83
N PHE A 47 1.86 1.84 -4.91
CA PHE A 47 1.13 1.24 -3.80
C PHE A 47 0.76 -0.18 -4.20
N GLU A 48 0.99 -1.12 -3.29
CA GLU A 48 0.59 -2.50 -3.48
C GLU A 48 -0.77 -2.80 -2.86
N VAL A 49 -1.30 -3.95 -3.29
CA VAL A 49 -2.58 -4.58 -2.92
C VAL A 49 -3.06 -4.21 -1.51
N PRO A 50 -4.37 -4.00 -1.31
CA PRO A 50 -4.91 -3.75 0.02
C PRO A 50 -4.59 -4.91 0.98
N PHE A 51 -3.91 -4.59 2.07
CA PHE A 51 -3.61 -5.50 3.17
C PHE A 51 -4.52 -5.19 4.36
N MET A 52 -4.88 -6.22 5.11
CA MET A 52 -5.69 -6.06 6.30
C MET A 52 -4.82 -5.65 7.49
N ILE A 53 -5.28 -4.68 8.28
CA ILE A 53 -4.66 -4.33 9.56
C ILE A 53 -4.95 -5.42 10.59
N LYS A 54 -3.90 -6.08 11.09
CA LYS A 54 -3.99 -7.06 12.19
C LYS A 54 -4.01 -6.38 13.54
N GLU A 55 -3.05 -5.49 13.78
CA GLU A 55 -2.85 -4.85 15.08
C GLU A 55 -2.31 -3.43 14.92
N LEU A 56 -2.58 -2.59 15.91
CA LEU A 56 -2.08 -1.23 16.03
C LEU A 56 -1.14 -1.18 17.24
N HIS A 57 0.18 -1.19 16.98
CA HIS A 57 1.19 -1.20 18.05
C HIS A 57 1.31 0.17 18.72
N PHE A 58 1.26 1.25 17.93
CA PHE A 58 1.40 2.64 18.38
C PHE A 58 0.62 3.55 17.43
N PRO A 59 0.31 4.80 17.81
CA PRO A 59 -0.35 5.76 16.90
C PRO A 59 0.42 6.02 15.59
N ASN A 60 1.68 5.58 15.51
CA ASN A 60 2.55 5.78 14.36
C ASN A 60 2.89 4.48 13.60
N SER A 61 2.47 3.29 14.07
CA SER A 61 2.85 2.00 13.48
C SER A 61 1.69 1.01 13.45
N VAL A 62 1.54 0.34 12.32
CA VAL A 62 0.45 -0.60 12.01
C VAL A 62 1.06 -1.93 11.59
N GLN A 63 0.52 -3.02 12.08
CA GLN A 63 0.88 -4.37 11.64
C GLN A 63 -0.10 -4.85 10.58
N LEU A 64 0.43 -5.24 9.43
CA LEU A 64 -0.36 -5.67 8.28
C LEU A 64 -0.23 -7.17 8.00
N GLU A 65 -1.30 -7.75 7.48
CA GLU A 65 -1.29 -9.08 6.91
C GLU A 65 -0.68 -9.06 5.50
N LEU A 66 0.64 -9.21 5.41
CA LEU A 66 1.34 -9.21 4.13
C LEU A 66 1.12 -10.51 3.35
N THR A 67 0.92 -10.38 2.05
CA THR A 67 0.79 -11.49 1.10
C THR A 67 1.62 -11.22 -0.16
N GLY A 68 1.79 -12.24 -1.01
CA GLY A 68 2.47 -12.10 -2.29
C GLY A 68 3.96 -11.73 -2.18
N GLU A 69 4.37 -10.64 -2.83
CA GLU A 69 5.77 -10.22 -2.91
C GLU A 69 6.32 -9.66 -1.60
N LEU A 70 5.44 -9.24 -0.68
CA LEU A 70 5.82 -8.64 0.61
C LEU A 70 5.82 -9.64 1.76
N ILE A 71 5.52 -10.93 1.54
CA ILE A 71 5.46 -11.94 2.62
C ILE A 71 6.78 -12.06 3.41
N ASN A 72 7.92 -11.80 2.77
CA ASN A 72 9.24 -11.87 3.38
C ASN A 72 9.69 -10.54 4.03
N LYS A 73 8.81 -9.52 4.05
CA LYS A 73 9.09 -8.22 4.68
C LYS A 73 8.55 -8.18 6.09
N HIS A 74 9.07 -7.23 6.87
CA HIS A 74 8.57 -6.99 8.22
C HIS A 74 7.10 -6.52 8.14
N PRO A 75 6.17 -7.12 8.92
CA PRO A 75 4.75 -6.80 8.84
C PRO A 75 4.39 -5.45 9.45
N ASP A 76 5.26 -4.86 10.27
CA ASP A 76 5.02 -3.55 10.87
C ASP A 76 5.53 -2.43 9.98
N PHE A 77 4.62 -1.51 9.64
CA PHE A 77 4.91 -0.33 8.84
C PHE A 77 4.53 0.95 9.57
N PRO A 78 5.32 2.03 9.39
CA PRO A 78 4.91 3.35 9.86
C PRO A 78 3.70 3.84 9.07
N VAL A 79 2.78 4.53 9.74
CA VAL A 79 1.55 5.12 9.15
C VAL A 79 1.82 6.03 7.96
N SER A 80 3.03 6.60 7.84
CA SER A 80 3.43 7.45 6.73
C SER A 80 3.59 6.71 5.40
N LEU A 81 3.75 5.38 5.44
CA LEU A 81 3.85 4.53 4.26
C LEU A 81 2.52 3.86 3.91
N ILE A 82 1.49 4.09 4.72
CA ILE A 82 0.17 3.46 4.59
C ILE A 82 -0.82 4.48 4.06
N LYS A 83 -1.72 4.03 3.20
CA LYS A 83 -2.87 4.81 2.75
C LYS A 83 -4.17 4.02 2.93
N PRO A 84 -5.24 4.67 3.42
CA PRO A 84 -6.58 4.11 3.42
C PRO A 84 -6.98 3.59 2.04
N TYR A 85 -7.39 2.32 1.96
CA TYR A 85 -7.99 1.81 0.74
C TYR A 85 -9.41 2.34 0.61
N SER A 86 -9.75 2.87 -0.57
CA SER A 86 -11.11 3.24 -0.93
C SER A 86 -11.53 2.34 -2.08
N SER A 87 -12.60 1.56 -1.87
CA SER A 87 -13.26 0.85 -2.95
C SER A 87 -13.74 1.84 -3.99
N SER A 88 -13.63 1.46 -5.27
CA SER A 88 -14.21 2.27 -6.35
C SER A 88 -15.73 2.14 -6.29
N ASP A 89 -16.38 2.99 -5.52
CA ASP A 89 -17.85 3.01 -5.41
C ASP A 89 -18.46 3.42 -6.76
N LYS A 90 -19.19 2.49 -7.36
CA LYS A 90 -19.85 2.67 -8.66
C LYS A 90 -20.89 3.80 -8.64
N GLU A 91 -21.43 4.11 -7.46
CA GLU A 91 -22.36 5.22 -7.26
C GLU A 91 -21.67 6.58 -7.28
N LEU A 92 -20.44 6.67 -6.77
CA LEU A 92 -19.67 7.92 -6.72
C LEU A 92 -18.91 8.20 -8.03
N LEU A 93 -18.56 7.15 -8.77
CA LEU A 93 -17.78 7.25 -10.01
C LEU A 93 -18.44 6.51 -11.17
N PRO A 94 -19.65 6.93 -11.61
CA PRO A 94 -20.43 6.20 -12.62
C PRO A 94 -19.75 6.16 -14.01
N LEU A 95 -18.83 7.09 -14.29
CA LEU A 95 -18.09 7.18 -15.56
C LEU A 95 -16.75 6.42 -15.55
N ARG A 96 -16.38 5.81 -14.42
CA ARG A 96 -15.13 5.06 -14.31
C ARG A 96 -15.32 3.66 -14.89
N ASN A 97 -14.93 3.47 -16.14
CA ASN A 97 -14.85 2.15 -16.75
C ASN A 97 -13.69 1.38 -16.11
N GLU A 98 -13.94 0.17 -15.62
CA GLU A 98 -12.85 -0.75 -15.25
C GLU A 98 -12.05 -1.06 -16.52
N PRO A 99 -10.70 -0.96 -16.48
CA PRO A 99 -9.89 -1.29 -17.64
C PRO A 99 -10.06 -2.77 -17.96
N THR A 100 -10.68 -3.08 -19.09
CA THR A 100 -10.66 -4.44 -19.65
C THR A 100 -9.20 -4.80 -19.93
N LEU A 101 -8.64 -5.72 -19.14
CA LEU A 101 -7.35 -6.33 -19.46
C LEU A 101 -7.55 -7.20 -20.70
N GLU A 102 -7.35 -6.63 -21.89
CA GLU A 102 -7.25 -7.41 -23.12
C GLU A 102 -5.99 -8.26 -23.06
N ILE A 103 -6.13 -9.50 -22.61
CA ILE A 103 -5.04 -10.47 -22.67
C ILE A 103 -4.79 -10.72 -24.16
N PRO A 104 -3.58 -10.42 -24.69
CA PRO A 104 -3.29 -10.71 -26.08
C PRO A 104 -3.42 -12.23 -26.30
N PRO A 105 -4.01 -12.66 -27.43
CA PRO A 105 -4.15 -14.08 -27.71
C PRO A 105 -2.78 -14.75 -27.70
N LEU A 106 -2.62 -15.75 -26.83
CA LEU A 106 -1.46 -16.64 -26.83
C LEU A 106 -1.40 -17.30 -28.21
N LYS A 107 -0.36 -17.00 -28.99
CA LYS A 107 -0.11 -17.71 -30.25
C LYS A 107 0.17 -19.17 -29.93
N GLU A 108 -0.80 -20.04 -30.18
CA GLU A 108 -0.62 -21.49 -30.11
C GLU A 108 0.39 -21.93 -31.19
N GLY A 109 1.54 -22.43 -30.73
CA GLY A 109 2.33 -23.44 -31.44
C GLY A 109 2.92 -23.06 -32.79
N GLU A 110 4.10 -22.42 -32.80
CA GLU A 110 5.07 -22.67 -33.86
C GLU A 110 5.44 -24.15 -33.83
N LYS A 111 4.86 -24.92 -34.75
CA LYS A 111 5.30 -26.28 -35.05
C LYS A 111 6.79 -26.21 -35.42
N ARG A 112 7.66 -26.69 -34.55
CA ARG A 112 9.02 -27.07 -34.95
C ARG A 112 8.89 -28.25 -35.91
N VAL A 113 8.85 -27.95 -37.20
CA VAL A 113 9.17 -28.89 -38.26
C VAL A 113 10.69 -28.92 -38.35
N LEU A 114 11.28 -30.07 -38.01
CA LEU A 114 12.31 -30.83 -38.74
C LEU A 114 12.88 -31.91 -37.81
#